data_AF-A0A1P8XGA4-F1
#
_entry.id   AF-A0A1P8XGA4-F1
#
_cell.length_a   1.000
_cell.length_b   1.000
_cell.length_c   1.000
_cell.angle_alpha   90.00
_cell.angle_beta   90.00
_cell.angle_gamma   90.00
#
_symmetry.space_group_name_H-M   'P 1'
#
loop_
_entity.id
_entity.type
_entity.pdbx_description
1 polymer ?
#
loop_
_entity_poly.entity_id
_entity_poly.type
_entity_poly.pdbx_seq_one_letter_code
_entity_poly.pdbx_strand_id
1 'polypeptide(L)'
;MVANGHVVEISPADRLRERLDDPAIAASLNSLLDHADLLAILVAGLDGMIRRGDEISESLSSAVDELRGPAASFTANLPGFDEARNELRTIDVRSLAVNLASLSKSLMDVTPVMNKLLHSPLVDPQAADVLAELGQALVDGKAAADADPGGPKGLFGLWRVSKDKDINRGLGFLIQVARAFGRQLPE
;
A
#
# COMPACT_ATOMS: atom_id res chain seq x y z
N MET A 1 70.99 -15.20 -15.60
CA MET A 1 70.19 -15.45 -14.38
C MET A 1 68.77 -14.99 -14.68
N VAL A 2 67.89 -15.92 -15.00
CA VAL A 2 66.50 -15.64 -15.37
C VAL A 2 65.68 -15.73 -14.09
N ALA A 3 65.24 -14.57 -13.58
CA ALA A 3 64.33 -14.49 -12.45
C ALA A 3 62.91 -14.76 -12.98
N ASN A 4 62.37 -15.93 -12.68
CA ASN A 4 60.98 -16.28 -12.97
C ASN A 4 60.06 -15.38 -12.15
N GLY A 5 59.55 -14.31 -12.77
CA GLY A 5 58.47 -13.49 -12.25
C GLY A 5 57.16 -14.27 -12.28
N HIS A 6 56.91 -15.07 -11.25
CA HIS A 6 55.56 -15.51 -10.95
C HIS A 6 54.76 -14.29 -10.55
N VAL A 7 53.84 -13.86 -11.42
CA VAL A 7 52.75 -12.97 -11.04
C VAL A 7 52.00 -13.67 -9.91
N VAL A 8 52.19 -13.21 -8.68
CA VAL A 8 51.38 -13.63 -7.54
C VAL A 8 49.98 -13.11 -7.83
N GLU A 9 49.13 -13.93 -8.46
CA GLU A 9 47.72 -13.59 -8.57
C GLU A 9 47.17 -13.48 -7.15
N ILE A 10 46.82 -12.26 -6.75
CA ILE A 10 46.27 -11.97 -5.44
C ILE A 10 45.06 -12.88 -5.25
N SER A 11 45.17 -13.80 -4.29
CA SER A 11 44.13 -14.78 -4.05
C SER A 11 42.86 -14.07 -3.57
N PRO A 12 41.65 -14.62 -3.84
CA PRO A 12 40.41 -14.03 -3.36
C PRO A 12 40.40 -13.80 -1.84
N ALA A 13 41.11 -14.65 -1.08
CA ALA A 13 41.28 -14.50 0.36
C ALA A 13 42.15 -13.29 0.74
N ASP A 14 43.18 -12.99 -0.06
CA ASP A 14 44.07 -11.84 0.21
C ASP A 14 43.35 -10.51 -0.06
N ARG A 15 42.51 -10.45 -1.10
CA ARG A 15 41.64 -9.27 -1.34
C ARG A 15 40.59 -9.08 -0.26
N LEU A 16 40.07 -10.17 0.30
CA LEU A 16 39.12 -10.10 1.40
C LEU A 16 39.82 -9.61 2.68
N ARG A 17 41.02 -10.10 2.97
CA ARG A 17 41.85 -9.61 4.10
C ARG A 17 42.12 -8.12 3.99
N GLU A 18 42.55 -7.65 2.82
CA GLU A 18 42.78 -6.21 2.57
C GLU A 18 41.53 -5.36 2.81
N ARG A 19 40.33 -5.88 2.50
CA ARG A 19 39.05 -5.19 2.81
C ARG A 19 38.64 -5.29 4.28
N LEU A 20 39.06 -6.34 4.97
CA LEU A 20 38.80 -6.53 6.40
C LEU A 20 39.74 -5.72 7.29
N ASP A 21 40.83 -5.19 6.74
CA ASP A 21 41.67 -4.22 7.41
C ASP A 21 40.92 -2.88 7.66
N ASP A 22 39.81 -2.63 6.95
CA ASP A 22 38.89 -1.53 7.24
C ASP A 22 37.95 -1.91 8.42
N PRO A 23 38.02 -1.18 9.56
CA PRO A 23 37.22 -1.49 10.74
C PRO A 23 35.70 -1.37 10.51
N ALA A 24 35.25 -0.50 9.58
CA ALA A 24 33.83 -0.36 9.27
C ALA A 24 33.31 -1.58 8.49
N ILE A 25 34.13 -2.11 7.57
CA ILE A 25 33.80 -3.32 6.81
C ILE A 25 33.83 -4.54 7.71
N ALA A 26 34.83 -4.67 8.58
CA ALA A 26 34.92 -5.76 9.55
C ALA A 26 33.73 -5.77 10.52
N ALA A 27 33.32 -4.62 11.05
CA ALA A 27 32.15 -4.50 11.91
C ALA A 27 30.84 -4.85 11.18
N SER A 28 30.69 -4.42 9.92
CA SER A 28 29.52 -4.74 9.11
C SER A 28 29.46 -6.24 8.78
N LEU A 29 30.59 -6.86 8.45
CA LEU A 29 30.66 -8.30 8.21
C LEU A 29 30.36 -9.08 9.50
N ASN A 30 30.88 -8.65 10.65
CA ASN A 30 30.59 -9.28 11.93
C ASN A 30 29.08 -9.20 12.25
N SER A 31 28.45 -8.04 12.06
CA SER A 31 27.01 -7.87 12.23
C SER A 31 26.19 -8.78 11.29
N LEU A 32 26.60 -8.93 10.03
CA LEU A 32 25.95 -9.86 9.10
C LEU A 32 26.12 -11.33 9.51
N LEU A 33 27.31 -11.70 10.02
CA LEU A 33 27.59 -13.04 10.52
C LEU A 33 26.83 -13.34 11.82
N ASP A 34 26.72 -12.36 12.72
CA ASP A 34 25.95 -12.44 13.96
C ASP A 34 24.45 -12.71 13.69
N HIS A 35 23.95 -12.29 12.53
CA HIS A 35 22.56 -12.47 12.10
C HIS A 35 22.43 -13.44 10.92
N ALA A 36 23.43 -14.29 10.66
CA ALA A 36 23.44 -15.19 9.51
C ALA A 36 22.26 -16.18 9.49
N ASP A 37 21.75 -16.58 10.66
CA ASP A 37 20.58 -17.46 10.77
C ASP A 37 19.29 -16.76 10.28
N LEU A 38 19.13 -15.46 10.61
CA LEU A 38 18.03 -14.66 10.07
C LEU A 38 18.14 -14.48 8.56
N LEU A 39 19.35 -14.33 8.03
CA LEU A 39 19.58 -14.28 6.59
C LEU A 39 19.20 -15.60 5.92
N ALA A 40 19.52 -16.74 6.53
CA ALA A 40 19.12 -18.05 6.02
C ALA A 40 17.59 -18.21 5.99
N ILE A 41 16.90 -17.76 7.05
CA ILE A 41 15.43 -17.77 7.10
C ILE A 41 14.83 -16.82 6.05
N LEU A 42 15.41 -15.64 5.85
CA LEU A 42 14.95 -14.69 4.83
C LEU A 42 15.14 -15.25 3.41
N VAL A 43 16.28 -15.90 3.15
CA VAL A 43 16.55 -16.53 1.85
C VAL A 43 15.60 -17.71 1.61
N ALA A 44 15.38 -18.56 2.62
CA ALA A 44 14.42 -19.66 2.53
C ALA A 44 12.97 -19.16 2.39
N GLY A 45 12.61 -18.10 3.09
CA GLY A 45 11.31 -17.43 2.97
C GLY A 45 11.10 -16.80 1.59
N LEU A 46 12.15 -16.20 1.03
CA LEU A 46 12.13 -15.65 -0.33
C LEU A 46 12.01 -16.76 -1.39
N ASP A 47 12.74 -17.86 -1.26
CA ASP A 47 12.60 -19.04 -2.14
C ASP A 47 11.17 -19.61 -2.07
N GLY A 48 10.61 -19.70 -0.87
CA GLY A 48 9.21 -20.09 -0.66
C GLY A 48 8.20 -19.13 -1.29
N MET A 49 8.46 -17.82 -1.23
CA MET A 49 7.62 -16.80 -1.86
C MET A 49 7.70 -16.86 -3.38
N ILE A 50 8.89 -17.05 -3.96
CA ILE A 50 9.07 -17.18 -5.41
C ILE A 50 8.33 -18.42 -5.92
N ARG A 51 8.53 -19.58 -5.28
CA ARG A 51 7.81 -20.82 -5.63
C ARG A 51 6.29 -20.67 -5.56
N ARG A 52 5.79 -20.04 -4.49
CA ARG A 52 4.35 -19.79 -4.32
C ARG A 52 3.84 -18.68 -5.25
N GLY A 53 4.69 -17.75 -5.65
CA GLY A 53 4.36 -16.68 -6.58
C GLY A 53 3.94 -17.24 -7.94
N ASP A 54 4.63 -18.28 -8.41
CA ASP A 54 4.26 -18.97 -9.66
C ASP A 54 2.88 -19.64 -9.54
N GLU A 55 2.61 -20.34 -8.43
CA GLU A 55 1.32 -20.99 -8.16
C GLU A 55 0.18 -19.96 -8.01
N ILE A 56 0.43 -18.86 -7.29
CA ILE A 56 -0.53 -17.76 -7.10
C ILE A 56 -0.80 -17.07 -8.43
N SER A 57 0.23 -16.79 -9.22
CA SER A 57 0.12 -16.19 -10.55
C SER A 57 -0.71 -17.07 -11.49
N GLU A 58 -0.48 -18.38 -11.49
CA GLU A 58 -1.25 -19.34 -12.28
C GLU A 58 -2.72 -19.38 -11.81
N SER A 59 -2.96 -19.43 -10.49
CA SER A 59 -4.33 -19.41 -9.95
C SER A 59 -5.08 -18.12 -10.28
N LEU A 60 -4.38 -16.98 -10.28
CA LEU A 60 -4.95 -15.68 -10.61
C LEU A 60 -5.19 -15.55 -12.11
N SER A 61 -4.27 -16.03 -12.96
CA SER A 61 -4.45 -16.08 -14.42
C SER A 61 -5.63 -16.98 -14.77
N SER A 62 -5.72 -18.16 -14.17
CA SER A 62 -6.84 -19.09 -14.35
C SER A 62 -8.16 -18.46 -13.90
N ALA A 63 -8.20 -17.77 -12.75
CA ALA A 63 -9.41 -17.08 -12.28
C ALA A 63 -9.81 -15.93 -13.21
N VAL A 64 -8.85 -15.18 -13.76
CA VAL A 64 -9.10 -14.12 -14.74
C VAL A 64 -9.59 -14.69 -16.07
N ASP A 65 -9.03 -15.81 -16.54
CA ASP A 65 -9.47 -16.50 -17.75
C ASP A 65 -10.84 -17.16 -17.56
N GLU A 66 -11.13 -17.68 -16.37
CA GLU A 66 -12.44 -18.20 -15.98
C GLU A 66 -13.48 -17.08 -15.79
N LEU A 67 -13.10 -15.86 -15.43
CA LEU A 67 -14.01 -14.71 -15.48
C LEU A 67 -14.18 -14.22 -16.92
N ARG A 68 -13.10 -14.22 -17.71
CA ARG A 68 -13.10 -13.80 -19.11
C ARG A 68 -13.87 -14.76 -20.01
N GLY A 69 -13.89 -16.06 -19.75
CA GLY A 69 -14.60 -17.04 -20.58
C GLY A 69 -16.12 -16.83 -20.59
N PRO A 70 -16.80 -16.91 -19.44
CA PRO A 70 -18.22 -16.63 -19.26
C PRO A 70 -18.58 -15.18 -19.56
N ALA A 71 -17.75 -14.21 -19.16
CA ALA A 71 -17.97 -12.81 -19.51
C ALA A 71 -17.82 -12.58 -21.02
N ALA A 72 -16.83 -13.18 -21.69
CA ALA A 72 -16.68 -13.10 -23.14
C ALA A 72 -17.84 -13.78 -23.87
N SER A 73 -18.36 -14.90 -23.37
CA SER A 73 -19.56 -15.53 -23.93
C SER A 73 -20.82 -14.67 -23.75
N PHE A 74 -20.90 -13.90 -22.66
CA PHE A 74 -21.99 -12.95 -22.41
C PHE A 74 -21.84 -11.66 -23.24
N THR A 75 -20.61 -11.18 -23.48
CA THR A 75 -20.33 -9.93 -24.21
C THR A 75 -20.08 -10.11 -25.71
N ALA A 76 -19.80 -11.31 -26.21
CA ALA A 76 -19.50 -11.57 -27.63
C ALA A 76 -20.65 -11.23 -28.59
N ASN A 77 -21.86 -11.01 -28.06
CA ASN A 77 -23.04 -10.61 -28.85
C ASN A 77 -23.49 -9.15 -28.60
N LEU A 78 -22.73 -8.35 -27.84
CA LEU A 78 -23.03 -6.94 -27.59
C LEU A 78 -22.12 -6.01 -28.42
N PRO A 79 -22.64 -5.25 -29.40
CA PRO A 79 -21.85 -4.27 -30.13
C PRO A 79 -21.37 -3.16 -29.18
N GLY A 80 -20.06 -2.85 -29.20
CA GLY A 80 -19.41 -1.85 -28.34
C GLY A 80 -18.53 -2.42 -27.22
N PHE A 81 -18.62 -3.72 -26.92
CA PHE A 81 -17.76 -4.37 -25.89
C PHE A 81 -16.40 -4.84 -26.42
N ASP A 82 -16.24 -5.01 -27.74
CA ASP A 82 -14.96 -5.39 -28.35
C ASP A 82 -13.90 -4.27 -28.24
N GLU A 83 -14.33 -3.01 -28.25
CA GLU A 83 -13.45 -1.84 -28.06
C GLU A 83 -12.93 -1.75 -26.62
N ALA A 84 -13.82 -1.92 -25.63
CA ALA A 84 -13.44 -1.98 -24.22
C ALA A 84 -12.48 -3.14 -23.91
N ARG A 85 -12.63 -4.29 -24.59
CA ARG A 85 -11.74 -5.45 -24.46
C ARG A 85 -10.34 -5.19 -25.02
N ASN A 86 -10.21 -4.41 -26.10
CA ASN A 86 -8.92 -4.03 -26.66
C ASN A 86 -8.20 -3.01 -25.77
N GLU A 87 -8.92 -2.07 -25.14
CA GLU A 87 -8.35 -1.14 -24.15
C GLU A 87 -7.85 -1.85 -22.89
N LEU A 88 -8.57 -2.85 -22.40
CA LEU A 88 -8.17 -3.66 -21.23
C LEU A 88 -6.96 -4.57 -21.53
N ARG A 89 -6.76 -5.00 -22.79
CA ARG A 89 -5.54 -5.72 -23.22
C ARG A 89 -4.32 -4.80 -23.28
N THR A 90 -4.53 -3.50 -23.39
CA THR A 90 -3.48 -2.47 -23.41
C THR A 90 -3.24 -1.83 -22.04
N ILE A 91 -3.50 -2.53 -20.93
CA ILE A 91 -2.88 -2.19 -19.65
C ILE A 91 -1.36 -2.42 -19.83
N ASP A 92 -0.74 -1.42 -20.44
CA ASP A 92 0.65 -1.39 -20.80
C ASP A 92 1.40 -1.18 -19.50
N VAL A 93 2.03 -2.24 -18.98
CA VAL A 93 2.92 -2.18 -17.81
C VAL A 93 3.98 -1.09 -17.96
N ARG A 94 4.29 -0.70 -19.20
CA ARG A 94 5.15 0.44 -19.52
C ARG A 94 4.47 1.78 -19.25
N SER A 95 3.18 1.92 -19.55
CA SER A 95 2.40 3.10 -19.18
C SER A 95 2.23 3.20 -17.66
N LEU A 96 2.03 2.07 -16.97
CA LEU A 96 2.01 2.02 -15.50
C LEU A 96 3.36 2.44 -14.92
N ALA A 97 4.47 1.98 -15.48
CA ALA A 97 5.82 2.39 -15.06
C ALA A 97 6.08 3.89 -15.32
N VAL A 98 5.62 4.42 -16.45
CA VAL A 98 5.73 5.86 -16.77
C VAL A 98 4.85 6.70 -15.85
N ASN A 99 3.64 6.24 -15.54
CA ASN A 99 2.73 6.91 -14.62
C ASN A 99 3.24 6.81 -13.17
N LEU A 100 3.88 5.71 -12.78
CA LEU A 100 4.50 5.56 -11.48
C LEU A 100 5.77 6.42 -11.36
N ALA A 101 6.56 6.54 -12.44
CA ALA A 101 7.72 7.44 -12.49
C ALA A 101 7.32 8.92 -12.48
N SER A 102 6.21 9.28 -13.12
CA SER A 102 5.67 10.65 -13.06
C SER A 102 5.10 10.98 -11.68
N LEU A 103 4.39 10.02 -11.06
CA LEU A 103 3.97 10.11 -9.66
C LEU A 103 5.15 10.18 -8.70
N SER A 104 6.20 9.37 -8.89
CA SER A 104 7.39 9.39 -8.02
C SER A 104 8.16 10.70 -8.15
N LYS A 105 8.24 11.26 -9.36
CA LYS A 105 8.85 12.57 -9.60
C LYS A 105 8.03 13.69 -8.96
N SER A 106 6.71 13.63 -9.12
CA SER A 106 5.80 14.56 -8.43
C SER A 106 5.92 14.42 -6.91
N LEU A 107 6.11 13.21 -6.39
CA LEU A 107 6.30 12.92 -4.96
C LEU A 107 7.64 13.45 -4.41
N MET A 108 8.71 13.38 -5.21
CA MET A 108 10.03 13.96 -4.90
C MET A 108 9.98 15.49 -4.87
N ASP A 109 9.14 16.13 -5.68
CA ASP A 109 8.93 17.59 -5.60
C ASP A 109 8.15 18.00 -4.33
N VAL A 110 7.45 17.06 -3.67
CA VAL A 110 6.72 17.30 -2.39
C VAL A 110 7.49 16.88 -1.13
N THR A 111 8.78 16.52 -1.23
CA THR A 111 9.63 16.07 -0.11
C THR A 111 9.54 16.94 1.17
N PRO A 112 9.40 18.29 1.13
CA PRO A 112 9.24 19.09 2.34
C PRO A 112 7.88 18.89 3.04
N VAL A 113 6.82 18.57 2.28
CA VAL A 113 5.48 18.28 2.82
C VAL A 113 5.42 16.86 3.36
N MET A 114 6.13 15.91 2.74
CA MET A 114 6.25 14.55 3.27
C MET A 114 6.95 14.51 4.62
N ASN A 115 7.97 15.34 4.85
CA ASN A 115 8.61 15.42 6.18
C ASN A 115 7.67 16.02 7.24
N LYS A 116 6.76 16.93 6.83
CA LYS A 116 5.65 17.41 7.67
C LYS A 116 4.58 16.35 7.90
N LEU A 117 4.29 15.49 6.92
CA LEU A 117 3.28 14.43 7.00
C LEU A 117 3.79 13.19 7.77
N LEU A 118 5.07 12.88 7.71
CA LEU A 118 5.72 11.81 8.49
C LEU A 118 5.86 12.16 9.97
N HIS A 119 5.93 13.46 10.30
CA HIS A 119 5.86 13.98 11.67
C HIS A 119 4.46 14.55 12.00
N SER A 120 3.46 14.30 11.13
CA SER A 120 2.08 14.75 11.33
C SER A 120 1.29 13.68 12.10
N PRO A 121 0.26 14.08 12.86
CA PRO A 121 -0.73 13.16 13.46
C PRO A 121 -1.44 12.22 12.46
N LEU A 122 -1.13 12.25 11.16
CA LEU A 122 -1.61 11.27 10.17
C LEU A 122 -0.87 9.91 10.26
N VAL A 123 0.29 9.84 10.92
CA VAL A 123 1.01 8.58 11.22
C VAL A 123 0.71 8.10 12.65
N ASP A 124 -0.10 8.85 13.40
CA ASP A 124 -0.53 8.48 14.75
C ASP A 124 -1.51 7.29 14.68
N PRO A 125 -1.24 6.17 15.37
CA PRO A 125 -2.19 5.07 15.51
C PRO A 125 -3.59 5.54 15.91
N GLN A 126 -3.68 6.60 16.74
CA GLN A 126 -4.96 7.14 17.18
C GLN A 126 -5.77 7.77 16.04
N ALA A 127 -5.11 8.41 15.06
CA ALA A 127 -5.79 8.97 13.91
C ALA A 127 -6.26 7.88 12.95
N ALA A 128 -5.47 6.80 12.79
CA ALA A 128 -5.87 5.63 12.02
C ALA A 128 -7.09 4.94 12.63
N ASP A 129 -7.14 4.80 13.96
CA ASP A 129 -8.29 4.23 14.68
C ASP A 129 -9.56 5.08 14.47
N VAL A 130 -9.46 6.40 14.63
CA VAL A 130 -10.62 7.30 14.41
C VAL A 130 -11.10 7.25 12.96
N LEU A 131 -10.19 7.18 11.97
CA LEU A 131 -10.56 7.03 10.57
C LEU A 131 -11.22 5.67 10.29
N ALA A 132 -10.74 4.60 10.91
CA ALA A 132 -11.35 3.27 10.81
C ALA A 132 -12.75 3.24 11.42
N GLU A 133 -12.94 3.83 12.61
CA GLU A 133 -14.24 3.96 13.27
C GLU A 133 -15.23 4.78 12.43
N LEU A 134 -14.79 5.91 11.87
CA LEU A 134 -15.61 6.73 10.98
C LEU A 134 -15.96 6.00 9.67
N GLY A 135 -15.01 5.25 9.11
CA GLY A 135 -15.22 4.42 7.93
C GLY A 135 -16.25 3.32 8.16
N GLN A 136 -16.14 2.63 9.30
CA GLN A 136 -17.10 1.60 9.71
C GLN A 136 -18.50 2.20 9.91
N ALA A 137 -18.60 3.32 10.62
CA ALA A 137 -19.87 4.01 10.83
C ALA A 137 -20.52 4.48 9.52
N LEU A 138 -19.73 4.86 8.52
CA LEU A 138 -20.22 5.24 7.19
C LEU A 138 -20.77 4.04 6.42
N VAL A 139 -20.09 2.90 6.46
CA VAL A 139 -20.54 1.65 5.84
C VAL A 139 -21.84 1.16 6.49
N ASP A 140 -21.88 1.15 7.83
CA ASP A 140 -23.07 0.76 8.59
C ASP A 140 -24.24 1.72 8.33
N GLY A 141 -23.97 3.02 8.27
CA GLY A 141 -24.96 4.05 7.94
C GLY A 141 -25.51 3.89 6.53
N LYS A 142 -24.67 3.57 5.54
CA LYS A 142 -25.12 3.27 4.17
C LYS A 142 -25.99 2.01 4.14
N ALA A 143 -25.58 0.94 4.81
CA ALA A 143 -26.37 -0.29 4.88
C ALA A 143 -27.75 -0.05 5.54
N ALA A 144 -27.79 0.77 6.60
CA ALA A 144 -29.04 1.15 7.26
C ALA A 144 -29.95 2.02 6.37
N ALA A 145 -29.37 2.94 5.60
CA ALA A 145 -30.12 3.78 4.66
C ALA A 145 -30.67 2.97 3.46
N ASP A 146 -29.92 1.97 2.99
CA ASP A 146 -30.37 1.06 1.94
C ASP A 146 -31.48 0.11 2.46
N ALA A 147 -31.42 -0.28 3.75
CA ALA A 147 -32.44 -1.11 4.41
C ALA A 147 -33.73 -0.35 4.75
N ASP A 148 -33.65 0.95 5.07
CA ASP A 148 -34.80 1.84 5.22
C ASP A 148 -34.70 3.07 4.29
N PRO A 149 -35.04 2.89 2.98
CA PRO A 149 -35.03 3.98 2.00
C PRO A 149 -36.09 5.05 2.29
N GLY A 150 -37.00 4.77 3.23
CA GLY A 150 -38.09 5.67 3.59
C GLY A 150 -37.65 6.85 4.45
N GLY A 151 -36.53 6.71 5.17
CA GLY A 151 -36.00 7.73 6.07
C GLY A 151 -37.01 8.27 7.10
N PRO A 152 -36.61 9.28 7.90
CA PRO A 152 -37.55 9.97 8.79
C PRO A 152 -38.56 10.77 7.95
N LYS A 153 -39.79 10.27 7.80
CA LYS A 153 -40.83 10.94 7.01
C LYS A 153 -41.52 12.06 7.81
N GLY A 154 -41.51 13.27 7.23
CA GLY A 154 -42.24 14.43 7.74
C GLY A 154 -41.66 15.08 8.99
N LEU A 155 -42.31 16.16 9.45
CA LEU A 155 -41.86 16.97 10.60
C LEU A 155 -41.79 16.16 11.90
N PHE A 156 -42.64 15.14 12.06
CA PHE A 156 -42.64 14.27 13.24
C PHE A 156 -41.49 13.26 13.22
N GLY A 157 -41.09 12.76 12.04
CA GLY A 157 -39.92 11.90 11.88
C GLY A 157 -38.64 12.64 12.27
N LEU A 158 -38.48 13.89 11.82
CA LEU A 158 -37.36 14.75 12.20
C LEU A 158 -37.35 15.09 13.70
N TRP A 159 -38.53 15.32 14.30
CA TRP A 159 -38.63 15.53 15.74
C TRP A 159 -38.20 14.31 16.56
N ARG A 160 -38.55 13.10 16.09
CA ARG A 160 -38.14 11.84 16.72
C ARG A 160 -36.62 11.63 16.61
N VAL A 161 -36.04 11.91 15.46
CA VAL A 161 -34.58 11.88 15.20
C VAL A 161 -33.85 12.83 16.16
N SER A 162 -34.36 14.04 16.37
CA SER A 162 -33.76 14.99 17.33
C SER A 162 -33.78 14.50 18.79
N LYS A 163 -34.68 13.58 19.15
CA LYS A 163 -34.73 12.97 20.49
C LYS A 163 -33.84 11.75 20.64
N ASP A 164 -33.27 11.25 19.56
CA ASP A 164 -32.39 10.09 19.59
C ASP A 164 -31.09 10.42 20.32
N LYS A 165 -30.70 9.56 21.28
CA LYS A 165 -29.52 9.77 22.11
C LYS A 165 -28.22 9.66 21.31
N ASP A 166 -28.19 8.77 20.32
CA ASP A 166 -26.99 8.50 19.54
C ASP A 166 -26.75 9.59 18.49
N ILE A 167 -27.83 10.13 17.91
CA ILE A 167 -27.77 11.29 17.02
C ILE A 167 -27.26 12.53 17.75
N ASN A 168 -27.75 12.77 18.97
CA ASN A 168 -27.26 13.86 19.80
C ASN A 168 -25.78 13.71 20.19
N ARG A 169 -25.30 12.48 20.41
CA ARG A 169 -23.88 12.19 20.64
C ARG A 169 -23.02 12.48 19.39
N GLY A 170 -23.46 12.03 18.22
CA GLY A 170 -22.76 12.28 16.95
C GLY A 170 -22.66 13.77 16.63
N LEU A 171 -23.77 14.51 16.76
CA LEU A 171 -23.78 15.97 16.60
C LEU A 171 -22.87 16.67 17.63
N GLY A 172 -22.89 16.22 18.88
CA GLY A 172 -21.99 16.72 19.92
C GLY A 172 -20.52 16.56 19.56
N PHE A 173 -20.14 15.40 19.00
CA PHE A 173 -18.79 15.16 18.50
C PHE A 173 -18.42 16.12 17.35
N LEU A 174 -19.30 16.27 16.34
CA LEU A 174 -19.07 17.17 15.20
C LEU A 174 -18.87 18.63 15.65
N ILE A 175 -19.62 19.09 16.64
CA ILE A 175 -19.45 20.43 17.22
C ILE A 175 -18.06 20.59 17.86
N GLN A 176 -17.56 19.57 18.55
CA GLN A 176 -16.22 19.62 19.14
C GLN A 176 -15.11 19.59 18.08
N VAL A 177 -15.28 18.80 17.01
CA VAL A 177 -14.36 18.80 15.87
C VAL A 177 -14.32 20.18 15.21
N ALA A 178 -15.49 20.76 14.92
CA ALA A 178 -15.58 22.10 14.34
C ALA A 178 -14.93 23.17 15.25
N ARG A 179 -15.13 23.06 16.57
CA ARG A 179 -14.49 23.95 17.55
C ARG A 179 -12.97 23.79 17.58
N ALA A 180 -12.45 22.57 17.53
CA ALA A 180 -11.01 22.31 17.51
C ALA A 180 -10.37 22.84 16.22
N PHE A 181 -11.01 22.61 15.08
CA PHE A 181 -10.57 23.10 13.78
C PHE A 181 -10.58 24.63 13.70
N GLY A 182 -11.66 25.28 14.16
CA GLY A 182 -11.79 26.73 14.14
C GLY A 182 -10.71 27.46 14.95
N ARG A 183 -10.16 26.85 16.00
CA ARG A 183 -9.03 27.41 16.77
C ARG A 183 -7.70 27.41 16.02
N GLN A 184 -7.58 26.63 14.95
CA GLN A 184 -6.36 26.50 14.15
C GLN A 184 -6.38 27.39 12.90
N LEU A 185 -7.53 27.98 12.57
CA LEU A 185 -7.63 28.91 11.45
C LEU A 185 -7.00 30.26 11.84
N PRO A 186 -6.18 30.86 10.95
CA PRO A 186 -5.71 32.23 11.14
C PRO A 186 -6.90 33.21 11.07
N GLU A 187 -6.85 34.26 11.90
CA GLU A 187 -7.85 35.36 11.88
C GLU A 187 -7.93 36.08 10.54
#